data_AF-A0A6A9STP8-F1
#
_entry.id   AF-A0A6A9STP8-F1
#
_cell.length_a   1.000
_cell.length_b   1.000
_cell.length_c   1.000
_cell.angle_alpha   90.00
_cell.angle_beta   90.00
_cell.angle_gamma   90.00
#
_symmetry.space_group_name_H-M   'P 1'
#
loop_
_entity.id
_entity.type
_entity.pdbx_description
1 polymer ?
#
loop_
_entity_poly.entity_id
_entity_poly.type
_entity_poly.pdbx_seq_one_letter_code
_entity_poly.pdbx_strand_id
1 'polypeptide(L)'
;MSEITLRLSGEDGTETRTLNPEEASLVCRPTTIELLRTIAREDPSSIRETARLVDRDVRQVHDNLWTLGGEGLVEFERDGRSRRPVVDYDEIELEIGL
;
A
#
# COMPACT_ATOMS: atom_id res chain seq x y z
N MET A 1 14.96 11.05 -19.55
CA MET A 1 14.29 9.81 -19.13
C MET A 1 12.87 10.20 -18.77
N SER A 2 11.88 9.45 -19.21
CA SER A 2 10.49 9.62 -18.77
C SER A 2 10.44 9.47 -17.25
N GLU A 3 9.89 10.46 -16.55
CA GLU A 3 9.73 10.41 -15.11
C GLU A 3 8.38 9.77 -14.79
N ILE A 4 8.37 8.78 -13.88
CA ILE A 4 7.14 8.26 -13.30
C ILE A 4 7.05 8.83 -11.89
N THR A 5 5.95 9.49 -11.58
CA THR A 5 5.77 10.17 -10.30
C THR A 5 4.56 9.58 -9.59
N LEU A 6 4.75 9.23 -8.32
CA LEU A 6 3.70 8.83 -7.41
C LEU A 6 3.43 9.97 -6.43
N ARG A 7 2.17 10.41 -6.36
CA ARG A 7 1.71 11.37 -5.36
C ARG A 7 0.75 10.68 -4.40
N LEU A 8 1.05 10.78 -3.11
CA LEU A 8 0.23 10.28 -2.01
C LEU A 8 -0.32 11.50 -1.27
N SER A 9 -1.64 11.63 -1.15
CA SER A 9 -2.27 12.76 -0.48
C SER A 9 -3.16 12.27 0.66
N GLY A 10 -2.94 12.79 1.86
CA GLY A 10 -3.71 12.49 3.07
C GLY A 10 -3.84 13.72 3.97
N GLU A 11 -4.32 13.50 5.20
CA GLU A 11 -4.54 14.58 6.17
C GLU A 11 -3.25 15.32 6.56
N ASP A 12 -2.13 14.59 6.60
CA ASP A 12 -0.81 15.13 6.95
C ASP A 12 -0.10 15.83 5.77
N GLY A 13 -0.74 15.87 4.61
CA GLY A 13 -0.28 16.57 3.41
C GLY A 13 -0.04 15.63 2.23
N THR A 14 0.83 16.09 1.33
CA THR A 14 1.11 15.40 0.08
C THR A 14 2.57 14.99 0.03
N GLU A 15 2.82 13.69 -0.12
CA GLU A 15 4.13 13.13 -0.40
C GLU A 15 4.25 12.87 -1.91
N THR A 16 5.41 13.19 -2.49
CA THR A 16 5.70 12.92 -3.91
C THR A 16 6.98 12.12 -4.01
N ARG A 17 6.95 11.04 -4.81
CA ARG A 17 8.08 10.14 -5.05
C ARG A 17 8.27 9.91 -6.53
N THR A 18 9.52 9.90 -6.97
CA THR A 18 9.90 9.43 -8.30
C THR A 18 10.05 7.92 -8.25
N LEU A 19 9.33 7.21 -9.12
CA LEU A 19 9.37 5.75 -9.23
C LEU A 19 10.14 5.31 -10.48
N ASN A 20 10.74 4.13 -10.39
CA ASN A 20 11.16 3.35 -11.54
C ASN A 20 9.99 2.49 -12.09
N PRO A 21 10.10 1.91 -13.30
CA PRO A 21 9.02 1.10 -13.88
C PRO A 21 8.62 -0.14 -13.07
N GLU A 22 9.53 -0.74 -12.31
CA GLU A 22 9.23 -1.92 -11.48
C GLU A 22 8.40 -1.53 -10.24
N GLU A 23 8.74 -0.41 -9.60
CA GLU A 23 7.97 0.19 -8.50
C GLU A 23 6.58 0.63 -8.97
N ALA A 24 6.49 1.29 -10.12
CA ALA A 24 5.21 1.67 -10.72
C ALA A 24 4.33 0.45 -11.06
N SER A 25 4.93 -0.62 -11.57
CA SER A 25 4.24 -1.89 -11.80
C SER A 25 3.68 -2.49 -10.52
N LEU A 26 4.39 -2.39 -9.39
CA LEU A 26 3.89 -2.87 -8.10
C LEU A 26 2.61 -2.15 -7.67
N VAL A 27 2.58 -0.81 -7.74
CA VAL A 27 1.42 0.03 -7.35
C VAL A 27 0.20 -0.28 -8.21
N CYS A 28 0.41 -0.45 -9.52
CA CYS A 28 -0.65 -0.66 -10.51
C CYS A 28 -1.21 -2.09 -10.53
N ARG A 29 -0.67 -3.04 -9.76
CA ARG A 29 -1.21 -4.41 -9.71
C ARG A 29 -2.62 -4.41 -9.10
N PRO A 30 -3.58 -5.14 -9.68
CA PRO A 30 -4.93 -5.26 -9.11
C PRO A 30 -4.93 -5.71 -7.64
N THR A 31 -4.06 -6.65 -7.29
CA THR A 31 -3.91 -7.16 -5.93
C THR A 31 -3.38 -6.12 -4.95
N THR A 32 -2.52 -5.21 -5.42
CA THR A 32 -2.01 -4.10 -4.60
C THR A 32 -3.12 -3.10 -4.34
N ILE A 33 -3.82 -2.68 -5.40
CA ILE A 33 -4.95 -1.74 -5.30
C ILE A 33 -6.04 -2.28 -4.36
N GLU A 34 -6.35 -3.58 -4.45
CA GLU A 34 -7.30 -4.25 -3.56
C GLU A 34 -6.84 -4.21 -2.09
N LEU A 35 -5.57 -4.52 -1.82
CA LEU A 35 -5.02 -4.47 -0.45
C LEU A 35 -5.06 -3.05 0.11
N LEU A 36 -4.57 -2.05 -0.63
CA LEU A 36 -4.54 -0.66 -0.17
C LEU A 36 -5.96 -0.14 0.12
N ARG A 37 -6.91 -0.40 -0.79
CA ARG A 37 -8.32 -0.03 -0.57
C ARG A 37 -8.95 -0.74 0.62
N THR A 38 -8.65 -2.02 0.81
CA THR A 38 -9.20 -2.79 1.93
C THR A 38 -8.66 -2.27 3.25
N ILE A 39 -7.36 -1.99 3.33
CA ILE A 39 -6.75 -1.42 4.54
C ILE A 39 -7.36 -0.06 4.87
N ALA A 40 -7.42 0.84 3.87
CA ALA A 40 -7.95 2.19 4.07
C ALA A 40 -9.45 2.20 4.46
N ARG A 41 -10.24 1.23 4.00
CA ARG A 41 -11.70 1.19 4.26
C ARG A 41 -12.09 0.43 5.50
N GLU A 42 -11.43 -0.70 5.76
CA GLU A 42 -11.86 -1.65 6.78
C GLU A 42 -11.01 -1.56 8.06
N ASP A 43 -9.92 -0.80 8.07
CA ASP A 43 -8.95 -0.65 9.19
C ASP A 43 -8.66 -1.99 9.90
N PRO A 44 -8.14 -3.00 9.18
CA PRO A 44 -7.93 -4.32 9.75
C PRO A 44 -6.90 -4.29 10.88
N SER A 45 -7.20 -4.90 12.01
CA SER A 45 -6.32 -4.99 13.19
C SER A 45 -5.03 -5.79 12.95
N SER A 46 -4.95 -6.56 11.85
CA SER A 46 -3.77 -7.38 11.54
C SER A 46 -3.68 -7.82 10.08
N ILE A 47 -2.47 -8.26 9.69
CA ILE A 47 -2.21 -8.96 8.41
C ILE A 47 -3.16 -10.15 8.20
N ARG A 48 -3.46 -10.92 9.26
CA ARG A 48 -4.36 -12.08 9.15
C ARG A 48 -5.80 -11.67 8.89
N GLU A 49 -6.23 -10.57 9.48
CA GLU A 49 -7.55 -10.01 9.21
C GLU A 49 -7.63 -9.46 7.80
N THR A 50 -6.61 -8.73 7.36
CA THR A 50 -6.51 -8.25 5.98
C THR A 50 -6.67 -9.41 4.99
N ALA A 51 -5.98 -10.52 5.22
CA ALA A 51 -6.07 -11.72 4.38
C ALA A 51 -7.47 -12.34 4.32
N ARG A 52 -8.22 -12.30 5.43
CA ARG A 52 -9.62 -12.74 5.44
C ARG A 52 -10.54 -11.80 4.66
N LEU A 53 -10.32 -10.49 4.78
CA LEU A 53 -11.13 -9.48 4.10
C LEU A 53 -11.00 -9.55 2.58
N VAL A 54 -9.79 -9.85 2.07
CA VAL A 54 -9.54 -10.00 0.63
C VAL A 54 -9.66 -11.45 0.13
N ASP A 55 -10.08 -12.39 0.98
CA ASP A 55 -10.19 -13.83 0.67
C ASP A 55 -8.91 -14.43 0.03
N ARG A 56 -7.74 -14.19 0.65
CA ARG A 56 -6.43 -14.65 0.15
C ARG A 56 -5.61 -15.37 1.22
N ASP A 57 -4.64 -16.13 0.74
CA ASP A 57 -3.67 -16.81 1.60
C ASP A 57 -2.85 -15.80 2.43
N VAL A 58 -2.71 -16.10 3.73
CA VAL A 58 -2.04 -15.23 4.71
C VAL A 58 -0.58 -15.00 4.36
N ARG A 59 0.14 -16.01 3.82
CA ARG A 59 1.54 -15.87 3.45
C ARG A 59 1.68 -14.94 2.26
N GLN A 60 0.84 -15.08 1.24
CA GLN A 60 0.82 -14.15 0.10
C GLN A 60 0.54 -12.71 0.53
N VAL A 61 -0.45 -12.51 1.41
CA VAL A 61 -0.79 -11.17 1.91
C VAL A 61 0.33 -10.61 2.77
N HIS A 62 0.93 -11.41 3.63
CA HIS A 62 2.11 -11.00 4.40
C HIS A 62 3.24 -10.53 3.49
N ASP A 63 3.60 -11.33 2.47
CA ASP A 63 4.69 -11.00 1.55
C ASP A 63 4.38 -9.72 0.76
N ASN A 64 3.12 -9.54 0.30
CA ASN A 64 2.71 -8.30 -0.36
C ASN A 64 2.77 -7.09 0.56
N LEU A 65 2.22 -7.17 1.77
CA LEU A 65 2.26 -6.05 2.72
C LEU A 65 3.69 -5.73 3.15
N TRP A 66 4.57 -6.73 3.24
CA TRP A 66 5.99 -6.51 3.54
C TRP A 66 6.69 -5.74 2.42
N THR A 67 6.42 -6.09 1.15
CA THR A 67 6.90 -5.31 0.00
C THR A 67 6.35 -3.88 0.05
N LEU A 68 5.04 -3.71 0.25
CA LEU A 68 4.42 -2.37 0.30
C LEU A 68 4.97 -1.51 1.45
N GLY A 69 5.29 -2.10 2.60
CA GLY A 69 5.94 -1.38 3.69
C GLY A 69 7.41 -1.03 3.40
N GLY A 70 8.13 -1.86 2.64
CA GLY A 70 9.45 -1.51 2.12
C GLY A 70 9.41 -0.30 1.18
N GLU A 71 8.34 -0.19 0.39
CA GLU A 71 8.06 0.93 -0.51
C GLU A 71 7.34 2.10 0.19
N GLY A 72 7.12 2.04 1.51
CA GLY A 72 6.42 3.09 2.28
C GLY A 72 4.99 3.38 1.83
N LEU A 73 4.31 2.41 1.21
CA LEU A 73 2.89 2.50 0.82
C LEU A 73 1.96 2.00 1.92
N VAL A 74 2.49 1.25 2.89
CA VAL A 74 1.78 0.71 4.04
C VAL A 74 2.67 0.85 5.26
N GLU A 75 2.16 1.46 6.33
CA GLU A 75 2.81 1.48 7.62
C GLU A 75 2.40 0.27 8.48
N PHE A 76 3.22 -0.07 9.47
CA PHE A 76 2.90 -1.15 10.41
C PHE A 76 2.97 -0.67 11.84
N GLU A 77 1.82 -0.51 12.44
CA GLU A 77 1.71 -0.21 13.85
C GLU A 77 1.75 -1.49 14.70
N ARG A 78 2.31 -1.36 15.90
CA ARG A 78 2.30 -2.44 16.89
C ARG A 78 1.01 -2.38 17.68
N ASP A 79 0.11 -3.33 17.41
CA ASP A 79 -1.06 -3.59 18.24
C ASP A 79 -0.83 -4.89 19.04
N GLY A 80 -0.29 -4.74 20.26
CA GLY A 80 0.10 -5.86 21.11
C GLY A 80 1.16 -6.77 20.46
N ARG A 81 0.77 -7.99 20.08
CA ARG A 81 1.63 -8.97 19.36
C ARG A 81 1.40 -8.97 17.84
N SER A 82 0.40 -8.23 17.37
CA SER A 82 0.02 -8.14 15.97
C SER A 82 0.68 -6.93 15.31
N ARG A 83 0.83 -7.03 13.99
CA ARG A 83 1.21 -5.89 13.14
C ARG A 83 -0.04 -5.44 12.40
N ARG A 84 -0.53 -4.26 12.76
CA ARG A 84 -1.66 -3.61 12.11
C ARG A 84 -1.14 -2.87 10.87
N PRO A 85 -1.54 -3.23 9.65
CA PRO A 85 -1.21 -2.45 8.46
C PRO A 85 -2.06 -1.18 8.42
N VAL A 86 -1.45 -0.05 8.10
CA VAL A 86 -2.10 1.27 8.03
C VAL A 86 -1.77 1.94 6.70
N VAL A 87 -2.72 2.69 6.16
CA VAL A 87 -2.57 3.53 4.96
C VAL A 87 -2.98 4.94 5.36
N ASP A 88 -2.00 5.85 5.45
CA ASP A 88 -2.18 7.22 5.95
C ASP A 88 -2.48 8.25 4.85
N TYR A 89 -3.00 7.80 3.72
CA TYR A 89 -3.37 8.64 2.58
C TYR A 89 -4.75 8.27 2.03
N ASP A 90 -5.48 9.27 1.58
CA ASP A 90 -6.81 9.12 1.01
C ASP A 90 -6.76 8.93 -0.52
N GLU A 91 -5.71 9.43 -1.16
CA GLU A 91 -5.57 9.45 -2.62
C GLU A 91 -4.16 9.07 -3.08
N ILE A 92 -4.11 8.30 -4.18
CA ILE A 92 -2.90 7.93 -4.91
C ILE A 92 -3.04 8.38 -6.36
N GLU A 93 -2.09 9.18 -6.84
CA GLU A 93 -1.98 9.56 -8.25
C GLU A 93 -0.67 9.03 -8.83
N LEU A 94 -0.73 8.45 -10.03
CA LEU A 94 0.45 8.04 -10.80
C LEU A 94 0.50 8.82 -12.12
N GLU A 95 1.55 9.61 -12.28
CA GLU A 95 1.81 10.44 -13.46
C GLU A 95 2.97 9.87 -14.26
N ILE A 96 2.85 9.85 -15.60
CA ILE A 96 3.90 9.39 -16.51
C ILE A 96 4.23 10.52 -17.48
N GLY A 97 5.46 11.04 -17.40
CA GLY A 97 5.98 12.02 -18.36
C GLY A 97 6.39 11.34 -19.66
N LEU A 98 5.83 11.77 -20.80
CA LEU A 98 6.10 11.23 -22.14
C LEU A 98 7.08 12.09 -22.94
#